data_AF-A0ABD0AMI0-F1
#
_entry.id   AF-A0ABD0AMI0-F1
#
_cell.length_a   1.000
_cell.length_b   1.000
_cell.length_c   1.000
_cell.angle_alpha   90.00
_cell.angle_beta   90.00
_cell.angle_gamma   90.00
#
_symmetry.space_group_name_H-M   'P 1'
#
loop_
_entity.id
_entity.type
_entity.pdbx_description
1 polymer ?
#
loop_
_entity_poly.entity_id
_entity_poly.type
_entity_poly.pdbx_seq_one_letter_code
_entity_poly.pdbx_strand_id
1 'polypeptide(L)'
;MPVKELRDFAKVDLQPGEATTVEFNLPRRVFAWYNSQTYAWQTDNGQYTILVGSSSTDLRLSQSFKLTIGTPFLSRITGETYVSDLLANRTPKIDQALETTGLGKVFDQLLANQANRALFANIPLRSFTVTGVKPETISKFIQLVNN
;
A
#
# COMPACT_ATOMS: atom_id res chain seq x y z
N MET A 1 -1.44 6.04 -10.47
CA MET A 1 -0.04 5.73 -10.18
C MET A 1 0.62 5.26 -11.48
N PRO A 2 1.87 5.64 -11.75
CA PRO A 2 2.63 5.09 -12.87
C PRO A 2 2.87 3.58 -12.69
N VAL A 3 3.09 2.87 -13.80
CA VAL A 3 3.32 1.41 -13.80
C VAL A 3 4.69 1.04 -13.22
N LYS A 4 5.69 1.92 -13.38
CA LYS A 4 7.05 1.80 -12.82
C LYS A 4 7.64 3.20 -12.60
N GLU A 5 8.52 3.34 -11.61
CA GLU A 5 9.20 4.59 -11.25
C GLU A 5 10.69 4.36 -11.09
N LEU A 6 11.54 5.28 -11.59
CA LEU A 6 12.97 5.26 -11.32
C LEU A 6 13.21 5.61 -9.85
N ARG A 7 13.89 4.74 -9.11
CA ARG A 7 14.20 4.96 -7.70
C ARG A 7 15.64 5.39 -7.45
N ASP A 8 16.57 4.90 -8.25
CA ASP A 8 17.99 5.23 -8.17
C ASP A 8 18.68 4.91 -9.50
N PHE A 9 19.86 5.50 -9.73
CA PHE A 9 20.71 5.18 -10.87
C PHE A 9 22.18 5.42 -10.53
N ALA A 10 23.07 4.64 -11.14
CA ALA A 10 24.50 4.84 -11.04
C ALA A 10 25.10 4.96 -12.43
N LYS A 11 26.07 5.87 -12.58
CA LYS A 11 26.91 5.97 -13.76
C LYS A 11 28.27 5.36 -13.42
N VAL A 12 28.69 4.38 -14.20
CA VAL A 12 29.98 3.71 -14.04
C VAL A 12 30.80 3.90 -15.31
N ASP A 13 32.10 4.11 -15.15
CA ASP A 13 33.07 4.12 -16.24
C ASP A 13 33.89 2.83 -16.13
N LEU A 14 34.06 2.12 -17.25
CA LEU A 14 34.68 0.79 -17.29
C LEU A 14 35.58 0.68 -18.52
N GLN A 15 36.77 0.11 -18.33
CA GLN A 15 37.63 -0.26 -19.45
C GLN A 15 37.11 -1.51 -20.16
N PRO A 16 37.54 -1.78 -21.41
CA PRO A 16 37.16 -3.00 -22.11
C PRO A 16 37.47 -4.26 -21.29
N GLY A 17 36.44 -5.06 -21.03
CA GLY A 17 36.54 -6.30 -20.24
C GLY A 17 36.44 -6.11 -18.72
N GLU A 18 36.35 -4.88 -18.23
CA GLU A 18 36.17 -4.59 -16.81
C GLU A 18 34.71 -4.84 -16.36
N ALA A 19 34.55 -5.27 -15.11
CA ALA A 19 33.27 -5.41 -14.46
C ALA A 19 33.33 -4.80 -13.06
N THR A 20 32.23 -4.19 -12.63
CA THR A 20 32.10 -3.65 -11.27
C THR A 20 30.75 -4.01 -10.68
N THR A 21 30.67 -4.00 -9.35
CA THR A 21 29.42 -4.18 -8.60
C THR A 21 28.86 -2.81 -8.23
N VAL A 22 27.57 -2.61 -8.51
CA VAL A 22 26.85 -1.41 -8.09
C VAL A 22 25.86 -1.80 -6.99
N GLU A 23 25.88 -1.04 -5.90
CA GLU A 23 24.96 -1.22 -4.78
C GLU A 23 23.97 -0.05 -4.71
N PHE A 24 22.69 -0.37 -4.53
CA PHE A 24 21.62 0.61 -4.35
C PHE A 24 20.99 0.44 -2.98
N ASN A 25 20.95 1.52 -2.21
CA ASN A 25 20.27 1.53 -0.93
C ASN A 25 18.85 2.09 -1.09
N LEU A 26 17.84 1.24 -0.85
CA LEU A 26 16.44 1.59 -1.01
C LEU A 26 15.77 1.81 0.36
N PRO A 27 15.85 3.03 0.96
CA PRO A 27 15.21 3.31 2.24
C PRO A 27 13.68 3.29 2.09
N ARG A 28 12.96 3.07 3.20
CA ARG A 28 11.47 3.03 3.23
C ARG A 28 10.78 4.11 2.39
N ARG A 29 11.31 5.35 2.40
CA ARG A 29 10.75 6.48 1.66
C ARG A 29 10.64 6.24 0.16
N VAL A 30 11.48 5.41 -0.45
CA VAL A 30 11.41 5.10 -1.89
C VAL A 30 10.17 4.29 -2.24
N PHE A 31 9.53 3.63 -1.28
CA PHE A 31 8.27 2.92 -1.50
C PHE A 31 7.05 3.79 -1.22
N ALA A 32 7.28 5.02 -0.70
CA ALA A 32 6.22 5.91 -0.28
C ALA A 32 5.68 6.77 -1.44
N TRP A 33 4.41 7.14 -1.34
CA TRP A 33 3.74 8.10 -2.19
C TRP A 33 3.18 9.25 -1.35
N TYR A 34 3.07 10.43 -1.95
CA TYR A 34 2.51 11.59 -1.25
C TYR A 34 0.99 11.60 -1.36
N ASN A 35 0.32 11.56 -0.22
CA ASN A 35 -1.13 11.68 -0.14
C ASN A 35 -1.52 13.14 0.09
N SER A 36 -2.06 13.78 -0.95
CA SER A 36 -2.47 15.20 -0.91
C SER A 36 -3.66 15.47 0.00
N GLN A 37 -4.45 14.45 0.36
CA GLN A 37 -5.60 14.64 1.26
C GLN A 37 -5.19 14.66 2.73
N THR A 38 -4.17 13.87 3.08
CA THR A 38 -3.63 13.80 4.44
C THR A 38 -2.37 14.64 4.64
N TYR A 39 -1.89 15.26 3.56
CA TYR A 39 -0.64 16.03 3.50
C TYR A 39 0.58 15.23 4.01
N ALA A 40 0.58 13.91 3.82
CA ALA A 40 1.55 13.00 4.42
C ALA A 40 2.10 12.00 3.40
N TRP A 41 3.31 11.52 3.66
CA TRP A 41 3.89 10.39 2.95
C TRP A 41 3.30 9.08 3.48
N GLN A 42 2.74 8.27 2.58
CA GLN A 42 2.15 6.98 2.88
C GLN A 42 2.92 5.88 2.19
N THR A 43 2.93 4.68 2.74
CA THR A 43 3.59 3.52 2.14
C THR A 43 2.72 2.31 2.32
N ASP A 44 2.56 1.55 1.26
CA ASP A 44 1.59 0.47 1.24
C ASP A 44 2.30 -0.85 1.55
N ASN A 45 1.66 -1.68 2.37
CA ASN A 45 2.07 -3.07 2.47
C ASN A 45 1.74 -3.77 1.15
N GLY A 46 2.55 -4.76 0.75
CA GLY A 46 2.24 -5.51 -0.46
C GLY A 46 3.43 -6.11 -1.18
N GLN A 47 3.15 -6.59 -2.38
CA GLN A 47 4.14 -7.16 -3.28
C GLN A 47 4.75 -6.03 -4.14
N TYR A 48 6.06 -5.87 -4.04
CA TYR A 48 6.83 -4.95 -4.88
C TYR A 48 7.77 -5.74 -5.78
N THR A 49 8.13 -5.17 -6.92
CA THR A 49 9.12 -5.70 -7.84
C THR A 49 10.18 -4.64 -8.12
N ILE A 50 11.43 -4.95 -7.81
CA ILE A 50 12.58 -4.15 -8.21
C ILE A 50 13.00 -4.59 -9.61
N LEU A 51 13.15 -3.63 -10.51
CA LEU A 51 13.57 -3.82 -11.90
C LEU A 51 14.90 -3.09 -12.10
N VAL A 52 15.90 -3.75 -12.66
CA VAL A 52 17.21 -3.16 -12.96
C VAL A 52 17.51 -3.29 -14.44
N GLY A 53 17.94 -2.19 -15.05
CA GLY A 53 18.12 -2.10 -16.49
C GLY A 53 18.94 -0.89 -16.92
N SER A 54 19.33 -0.85 -18.20
CA SER A 54 20.04 0.29 -18.78
C SER A 54 19.08 1.42 -19.22
N SER A 55 17.80 1.08 -19.38
CA SER A 55 16.72 2.01 -19.71
C SER A 55 15.40 1.50 -19.14
N SER A 56 14.35 2.31 -19.22
CA SER A 56 13.01 1.90 -18.78
C SER A 56 12.47 0.72 -19.59
N THR A 57 12.98 0.45 -20.79
CA THR A 57 12.55 -0.66 -21.67
C THR A 57 13.54 -1.82 -21.73
N ASP A 58 14.82 -1.60 -21.45
CA ASP A 58 15.86 -2.65 -21.35
C ASP A 58 16.09 -3.03 -19.89
N LEU A 59 15.24 -3.92 -19.37
CA LEU A 59 15.27 -4.43 -17.99
C LEU A 59 15.85 -5.84 -17.97
N ARG A 60 16.98 -6.02 -17.30
CA ARG A 60 17.77 -7.27 -17.33
C ARG A 60 17.62 -8.09 -16.06
N LEU A 61 17.32 -7.45 -14.93
CA LEU A 61 17.08 -8.12 -13.67
C LEU A 61 15.72 -7.71 -13.10
N SER A 62 15.06 -8.66 -12.44
CA SER A 62 13.79 -8.45 -11.77
C SER A 62 13.75 -9.27 -10.49
N GLN A 63 13.38 -8.64 -9.38
CA GLN A 63 13.22 -9.33 -8.11
C GLN A 63 12.00 -8.82 -7.35
N SER A 64 11.14 -9.76 -6.97
CA SER A 64 9.91 -9.50 -6.22
C SER A 64 10.12 -9.75 -4.73
N PHE A 65 9.64 -8.84 -3.88
CA PHE A 65 9.67 -8.98 -2.43
C PHE A 65 8.39 -8.44 -1.79
N LYS A 66 8.03 -8.97 -0.62
CA LYS A 66 6.88 -8.50 0.14
C LYS A 66 7.33 -7.42 1.13
N LEU A 67 6.85 -6.20 0.93
CA LEU A 67 7.05 -5.11 1.88
C LEU A 67 6.00 -5.22 2.99
N THR A 68 6.49 -5.33 4.22
CA THR A 68 5.66 -5.24 5.43
C THR A 68 6.24 -4.14 6.31
N ILE A 69 5.60 -3.00 6.29
CA ILE A 69 5.88 -1.88 7.17
C ILE A 69 5.05 -2.11 8.43
N GLY A 70 5.76 -2.16 9.57
CA GLY A 70 5.12 -2.24 10.89
C GLY A 70 4.03 -1.18 11.00
N THR A 71 2.91 -1.58 11.59
CA THR A 71 1.69 -0.78 11.62
C THR A 71 1.97 0.60 12.23
N PRO A 72 1.79 1.70 11.48
CA PRO A 72 1.75 3.00 12.12
C PRO A 72 0.51 3.02 13.02
N PHE A 73 0.65 3.59 14.22
CA PHE A 73 -0.51 3.99 15.01
C PHE A 73 -1.41 4.83 14.09
N LEU A 74 -2.62 4.35 13.80
CA LEU A 74 -3.59 5.09 13.00
C LEU A 74 -4.02 6.33 13.79
N SER A 75 -3.32 7.44 13.63
CA SER A 75 -3.63 8.70 14.32
C SER A 75 -4.96 9.30 13.88
N ARG A 76 -5.37 9.04 12.63
CA ARG A 76 -6.69 9.39 12.08
C ARG A 76 -7.06 8.43 10.95
N ILE A 77 -8.27 7.89 11.00
CA ILE A 77 -8.79 7.02 9.93
C ILE A 77 -9.40 7.89 8.83
N THR A 78 -9.08 7.63 7.57
CA THR A 78 -9.61 8.38 6.42
C THR A 78 -10.02 7.44 5.30
N GLY A 79 -10.60 7.98 4.23
CA GLY A 79 -10.90 7.18 3.02
C GLY A 79 -9.64 6.59 2.38
N GLU A 80 -8.47 7.13 2.67
CA GLU A 80 -7.17 6.65 2.18
C GLU A 80 -6.51 5.66 3.14
N THR A 81 -7.11 5.37 4.30
CA THR A 81 -6.62 4.32 5.19
C THR A 81 -6.82 2.96 4.52
N TYR A 82 -5.81 2.11 4.58
CA TYR A 82 -5.83 0.80 3.96
C TYR A 82 -6.55 -0.19 4.86
N VAL A 83 -7.25 -1.16 4.25
CA VAL A 83 -7.95 -2.19 5.03
C VAL A 83 -6.97 -3.07 5.80
N SER A 84 -5.78 -3.35 5.24
CA SER A 84 -4.70 -4.04 5.97
C SER A 84 -4.36 -3.34 7.27
N ASP A 85 -4.24 -2.01 7.23
CA ASP A 85 -3.81 -1.21 8.37
C ASP A 85 -4.92 -1.10 9.40
N LEU A 86 -6.18 -0.99 8.95
CA LEU A 86 -7.35 -1.00 9.82
C LEU A 86 -7.47 -2.31 10.59
N LEU A 87 -7.28 -3.45 9.92
CA LEU A 87 -7.39 -4.77 10.53
C LEU A 87 -6.23 -5.09 11.46
N ALA A 88 -5.03 -4.65 11.11
CA ALA A 88 -3.84 -4.82 11.95
C ALA A 88 -3.82 -3.90 13.18
N ASN A 89 -4.62 -2.81 13.18
CA ASN A 89 -4.74 -1.86 14.29
C ASN A 89 -6.16 -1.82 14.87
N ARG A 90 -6.87 -2.95 14.97
CA ARG A 90 -8.21 -2.98 15.57
C ARG A 90 -8.18 -2.45 17.00
N THR A 91 -9.12 -1.56 17.28
CA THR A 91 -9.40 -1.01 18.60
C THR A 91 -10.89 -1.21 18.88
N PRO A 92 -11.35 -1.20 20.15
CA PRO A 92 -12.77 -1.35 20.47
C PRO A 92 -13.68 -0.38 19.71
N LYS A 93 -13.18 0.84 19.45
CA LYS A 93 -13.90 1.87 18.68
C LYS A 93 -14.01 1.53 17.19
N ILE A 94 -12.95 0.97 16.61
CA ILE A 94 -12.98 0.44 15.23
C ILE A 94 -13.97 -0.71 15.13
N ASP A 95 -13.92 -1.66 16.07
CA ASP A 95 -14.81 -2.81 16.06
C ASP A 95 -16.28 -2.40 16.17
N GLN A 96 -16.61 -1.49 17.09
CA GLN A 96 -17.97 -0.94 17.23
C GLN A 96 -18.44 -0.22 15.96
N ALA A 97 -17.57 0.56 15.32
CA ALA A 97 -17.90 1.26 14.08
C ALA A 97 -18.11 0.27 12.90
N LEU A 98 -17.31 -0.80 12.83
CA LEU A 98 -17.47 -1.86 11.83
C LEU A 98 -18.80 -2.61 11.98
N GLU A 99 -19.23 -2.88 13.21
CA GLU A 99 -20.51 -3.49 13.52
C GLU A 99 -21.67 -2.54 13.16
N THR A 100 -21.60 -1.28 13.61
CA THR A 100 -22.64 -0.26 13.40
C THR A 100 -22.88 0.04 11.92
N THR A 101 -21.84 -0.01 11.10
CA THR A 101 -21.92 0.26 9.66
C THR A 101 -22.16 -1.00 8.82
N GLY A 102 -22.02 -2.19 9.42
CA GLY A 102 -22.08 -3.47 8.70
C GLY A 102 -20.84 -3.78 7.86
N LEU A 103 -19.82 -2.91 7.85
CA LEU A 103 -18.58 -3.09 7.08
C LEU A 103 -17.78 -4.31 7.53
N GLY A 104 -17.86 -4.69 8.81
CA GLY A 104 -17.16 -5.87 9.33
C GLY A 104 -17.47 -7.13 8.53
N LYS A 105 -18.77 -7.40 8.29
CA LYS A 105 -19.23 -8.57 7.51
C LYS A 105 -18.72 -8.54 6.06
N VAL A 106 -18.68 -7.36 5.46
CA VAL A 106 -18.18 -7.17 4.09
C VAL A 106 -16.68 -7.48 4.02
N PHE A 107 -15.90 -7.00 4.98
CA PHE A 107 -14.47 -7.29 5.06
C PHE A 107 -14.20 -8.77 5.30
N ASP A 108 -14.92 -9.40 6.22
CA ASP A 108 -14.76 -10.82 6.52
C ASP A 108 -15.08 -11.67 5.28
N GLN A 109 -16.17 -11.39 4.57
CA GLN A 109 -16.55 -12.09 3.35
C GLN A 109 -15.52 -11.91 2.22
N LEU A 110 -15.03 -10.68 2.02
CA LEU A 110 -14.07 -10.40 0.95
C LEU A 110 -12.67 -10.95 1.26
N LEU A 111 -12.23 -10.95 2.52
CA LEU A 111 -10.90 -11.41 2.92
C LEU A 111 -10.84 -12.91 3.24
N ALA A 112 -11.99 -13.57 3.39
CA ALA A 112 -12.09 -15.03 3.52
C ALA A 112 -11.72 -15.76 2.22
N ASN A 113 -11.95 -15.14 1.06
CA ASN A 113 -11.54 -15.71 -0.22
C ASN A 113 -10.04 -15.41 -0.48
N GLN A 114 -9.24 -16.47 -0.62
CA GLN A 114 -7.78 -16.35 -0.84
C GLN A 114 -7.40 -15.48 -2.05
N ALA A 115 -8.16 -15.55 -3.15
CA ALA A 115 -7.89 -14.76 -4.35
C ALA A 115 -8.15 -13.25 -4.10
N ASN A 116 -9.20 -12.96 -3.34
CA ASN A 116 -9.61 -11.60 -3.02
C ASN A 116 -8.71 -10.96 -1.94
N ARG A 117 -8.18 -11.77 -1.02
CA ARG A 117 -7.36 -11.28 0.10
C ARG A 117 -6.15 -10.46 -0.36
N ALA A 118 -5.43 -10.92 -1.38
CA ALA A 118 -4.28 -10.19 -1.91
C ALA A 118 -4.67 -8.90 -2.65
N LEU A 119 -5.84 -8.91 -3.31
CA LEU A 119 -6.36 -7.77 -4.06
C LEU A 119 -6.85 -6.66 -3.11
N PHE A 120 -7.65 -7.01 -2.10
CA PHE A 120 -8.34 -6.04 -1.26
C PHE A 120 -7.57 -5.64 0.00
N ALA A 121 -6.54 -6.38 0.41
CA ALA A 121 -5.69 -5.98 1.53
C ALA A 121 -4.96 -4.66 1.27
N ASN A 122 -4.64 -4.39 -0.01
CA ASN A 122 -3.79 -3.25 -0.39
C ASN A 122 -4.59 -2.14 -1.11
N ILE A 123 -5.89 -2.03 -0.85
CA ILE A 123 -6.69 -0.91 -1.37
C ILE A 123 -7.16 0.02 -0.25
N PRO A 124 -7.31 1.33 -0.54
CA PRO A 124 -7.84 2.28 0.43
C PRO A 124 -9.34 2.09 0.65
N LEU A 125 -9.84 2.46 1.84
CA LEU A 125 -11.26 2.35 2.23
C LEU A 125 -12.22 2.97 1.21
N ARG A 126 -11.87 4.08 0.56
CA ARG A 126 -12.71 4.72 -0.48
C ARG A 126 -12.97 3.81 -1.69
N SER A 127 -12.01 2.95 -2.02
CA SER A 127 -12.09 2.07 -3.19
C SER A 127 -13.02 0.88 -2.95
N PHE A 128 -13.48 0.65 -1.72
CA PHE A 128 -14.50 -0.35 -1.42
C PHE A 128 -15.88 -0.01 -1.99
N THR A 129 -16.10 1.20 -2.47
CA THR A 129 -17.29 1.52 -3.27
C THR A 129 -17.45 0.60 -4.48
N VAL A 130 -16.35 0.10 -5.04
CA VAL A 130 -16.34 -0.84 -6.17
C VAL A 130 -16.91 -2.21 -5.79
N THR A 131 -16.95 -2.57 -4.49
CA THR A 131 -17.50 -3.86 -4.02
C THR A 131 -19.00 -3.79 -3.70
N GLY A 132 -19.67 -2.68 -4.07
CA GLY A 132 -21.09 -2.45 -3.81
C GLY A 132 -21.37 -1.78 -2.45
N VAL A 133 -20.33 -1.44 -1.69
CA VAL A 133 -20.48 -0.65 -0.47
C VAL A 133 -20.86 0.78 -0.83
N LYS A 134 -21.91 1.30 -0.21
CA LYS A 134 -22.35 2.68 -0.44
C LYS A 134 -21.34 3.70 0.13
N PRO A 135 -21.03 4.81 -0.58
CA PRO A 135 -20.10 5.84 -0.10
C PRO A 135 -20.49 6.41 1.28
N GLU A 136 -21.79 6.51 1.57
CA GLU A 136 -22.31 7.00 2.85
C GLU A 136 -21.94 6.08 4.00
N THR A 137 -21.86 4.78 3.77
CA THR A 137 -21.44 3.78 4.77
C THR A 137 -19.98 4.00 5.15
N ILE A 138 -19.10 4.24 4.17
CA ILE A 138 -17.67 4.51 4.40
C ILE A 138 -17.51 5.84 5.15
N SER A 139 -18.23 6.89 4.73
CA SER A 139 -18.22 8.19 5.41
C SER A 139 -18.69 8.09 6.86
N LYS A 140 -19.78 7.36 7.11
CA LYS A 140 -20.31 7.13 8.46
C LYS A 140 -19.32 6.36 9.34
N PHE A 141 -18.66 5.34 8.80
CA PHE A 141 -17.61 4.61 9.50
C PHE A 141 -16.44 5.52 9.90
N ILE A 142 -15.93 6.31 8.95
CA ILE A 142 -14.84 7.27 9.20
C ILE A 142 -15.23 8.28 10.29
N GLN A 143 -16.48 8.77 10.27
CA GLN A 143 -16.97 9.66 11.33
C GLN A 143 -16.97 8.97 12.69
N LEU A 144 -17.53 7.76 12.80
CA LEU A 144 -17.62 7.03 14.07
C LEU A 144 -16.26 6.73 14.69
N VAL A 145 -15.25 6.38 13.89
CA VAL A 145 -13.92 6.05 14.44
C VAL A 145 -13.13 7.29 14.86
N ASN A 146 -13.32 8.43 14.19
CA ASN A 146 -12.58 9.66 14.51
C ASN A 146 -13.25 10.54 15.56
N ASN A 147 -14.48 10.25 15.98
CA ASN A 147 -15.26 11.07 16.92
C ASN A 147 -15.00 10.72 18.38
#